data_AF-A0A4P7PPU1-F1
#
_entry.id   AF-A0A4P7PPU1-F1
#
_cell.length_a   1.000
_cell.length_b   1.000
_cell.length_c   1.000
_cell.angle_alpha   90.00
_cell.angle_beta   90.00
_cell.angle_gamma   90.00
#
_symmetry.space_group_name_H-M   'P 1'
#
loop_
_entity.id
_entity.type
_entity.pdbx_description
1 polymer ?
#
loop_
_entity_poly.entity_id
_entity_poly.type
_entity_poly.pdbx_seq_one_letter_code
_entity_poly.pdbx_strand_id
1 'polypeptide(L)' 'MGDRPEDFRGMSGSVVIADADDVWRFAGMVTLASEKNDLLNFIPAGKIAYYLNKMVLTEMVAR' A
#
# COMPACT_ATOMS: atom_id res chain seq x y z
N MET A 1 7.33 1.49 22.07
CA MET A 1 6.29 1.20 21.07
C MET A 1 5.49 2.48 20.90
N GLY A 2 5.54 3.08 19.70
CA GLY A 2 4.81 4.34 19.44
C GLY A 2 3.31 4.13 19.46
N ASP A 3 2.55 5.17 19.81
CA ASP A 3 1.09 5.16 19.82
C ASP A 3 0.56 4.61 18.50
N ARG A 4 -0.16 3.49 18.59
CA ARG A 4 -0.95 3.02 17.47
C ARG A 4 -2.08 4.03 17.27
N PRO A 5 -2.43 4.40 16.02
CA PRO A 5 -3.54 5.29 15.77
C PRO A 5 -4.79 4.78 16.49
N GLU A 6 -5.42 5.66 17.28
CA GLU A 6 -6.70 5.34 17.94
C GLU A 6 -7.82 5.20 16.91
N ASP A 7 -7.67 5.84 15.74
CA ASP A 7 -8.59 5.71 14.62
C ASP A 7 -7.90 5.50 13.26
N PHE A 8 -8.66 4.93 12.31
CA PHE A 8 -8.21 4.69 10.94
C PHE A 8 -8.74 5.72 9.93
N ARG A 9 -9.34 6.83 10.39
CA ARG A 9 -9.93 7.83 9.50
C ARG A 9 -8.82 8.58 8.77
N GLY A 10 -9.01 8.79 7.48
CA GLY A 10 -8.00 9.46 6.64
C GLY A 10 -6.79 8.59 6.28
N MET A 11 -6.75 7.30 6.66
CA MET A 11 -5.65 6.42 6.31
C MET A 11 -5.69 5.93 4.85
N SER A 12 -6.81 6.04 4.14
CA SER A 12 -6.86 5.72 2.71
C SER A 12 -5.80 6.51 1.93
N GLY A 13 -5.03 5.82 1.10
CA GLY A 13 -3.88 6.38 0.37
C GLY A 13 -2.56 6.38 1.15
N SER A 14 -2.57 6.01 2.43
CA SER A 14 -1.34 5.92 3.24
C SER A 14 -0.45 4.76 2.79
N VAL A 15 0.86 4.92 2.97
CA VAL A 15 1.86 3.87 2.69
C VAL A 15 1.84 2.82 3.79
N VAL A 16 1.89 1.55 3.39
CA VAL A 16 2.13 0.41 4.29
C VAL A 16 3.61 0.07 4.25
N ILE A 17 4.26 0.09 5.41
CA ILE A 17 5.64 -0.33 5.61
C ILE A 17 5.63 -1.67 6.36
N ALA A 18 6.33 -2.66 5.84
CA ALA A 18 6.63 -3.90 6.56
C ALA A 18 8.04 -3.80 7.15
N ASP A 19 8.16 -4.13 8.42
CA ASP A 19 9.43 -4.37 9.08
C ASP A 19 9.71 -5.88 9.05
N ALA A 20 10.73 -6.29 8.30
CA ALA A 20 11.14 -7.68 8.17
C ALA A 20 12.67 -7.74 8.21
N ASP A 21 13.22 -8.52 9.15
CA ASP A 21 14.66 -8.69 9.35
C ASP A 21 15.41 -7.35 9.58
N ASP A 22 14.85 -6.47 10.41
CA ASP A 22 15.34 -5.11 10.68
C ASP A 22 15.41 -4.20 9.42
N VAL A 23 14.70 -4.57 8.35
CA VAL A 23 14.61 -3.78 7.12
C VAL A 23 13.18 -3.32 6.90
N TRP A 24 13.02 -2.00 6.76
CA TRP A 24 11.74 -1.39 6.43
C TRP A 24 11.54 -1.38 4.92
N ARG A 25 10.47 -2.04 4.47
CA ARG A 25 10.15 -2.22 3.05
C ARG A 25 8.78 -1.66 2.72
N PHE A 26 8.67 -1.07 1.55
CA PHE A 26 7.38 -0.71 0.97
C PHE A 26 6.54 -1.97 0.72
N ALA A 27 5.44 -2.11 1.47
CA ALA A 27 4.57 -3.27 1.42
C ALA A 27 3.30 -3.01 0.60
N GLY A 28 2.91 -1.75 0.41
CA GLY A 28 1.73 -1.40 -0.38
C GLY A 28 1.12 -0.05 0.00
N MET A 29 -0.13 0.18 -0.42
CA MET A 29 -0.89 1.38 -0.06
C MET A 29 -2.30 1.03 0.41
N VAL A 30 -2.74 1.66 1.50
CA VAL A 30 -4.07 1.48 2.09
C VAL A 30 -5.13 1.96 1.09
N THR A 31 -6.15 1.14 0.85
CA THR A 31 -7.29 1.49 -0.01
C THR A 31 -8.51 1.84 0.82
N LEU A 32 -8.79 1.04 1.82
CA LEU A 32 -9.93 1.21 2.71
C LEU A 32 -9.48 0.90 4.12
N ALA A 33 -9.80 1.80 5.04
CA ALA A 33 -9.63 1.58 6.45
C ALA A 33 -10.98 1.85 7.15
N SER A 34 -11.49 0.86 7.88
CA SER A 34 -12.74 0.95 8.61
C SER A 34 -12.56 0.36 10.01
N GLU A 35 -12.55 1.25 11.01
CA GLU A 35 -12.46 0.84 12.41
C GLU A 35 -13.65 -0.01 12.85
N LYS A 36 -14.87 0.38 12.44
CA LYS A 36 -16.11 -0.33 12.82
C LYS A 36 -16.10 -1.81 12.46
N ASN A 37 -15.33 -2.20 11.44
CA ASN A 37 -15.27 -3.56 10.93
C ASN A 37 -13.87 -4.19 11.09
N ASP A 38 -12.96 -3.56 11.85
CA ASP A 38 -11.54 -3.94 11.97
C ASP A 38 -10.88 -4.22 10.61
N LEU A 39 -11.25 -3.45 9.59
CA LEU A 39 -10.87 -3.71 8.22
C LEU A 39 -9.82 -2.72 7.76
N LEU A 40 -8.58 -3.21 7.61
CA LEU A 40 -7.52 -2.51 6.91
C LEU A 40 -7.22 -3.27 5.62
N ASN A 41 -7.63 -2.69 4.49
CA ASN A 41 -7.35 -3.24 3.17
C ASN A 41 -6.29 -2.38 2.47
N PHE A 42 -5.36 -3.02 1.77
CA PHE A 42 -4.31 -2.34 1.02
C PHE A 42 -3.98 -3.08 -0.27
N ILE A 43 -3.50 -2.35 -1.28
CA ILE A 43 -2.95 -2.93 -2.50
C ILE A 43 -1.48 -3.29 -2.23
N PRO A 44 -1.08 -4.57 -2.36
CA PRO A 44 0.30 -4.97 -2.15
C PRO A 44 1.26 -4.33 -3.17
N ALA A 45 2.48 -4.02 -2.73
CA ALA A 45 3.53 -3.42 -3.55
C ALA A 45 3.79 -4.19 -4.86
N GLY A 46 3.75 -5.53 -4.82
CA GLY A 46 3.92 -6.36 -6.01
C GLY A 46 2.86 -6.13 -7.09
N LYS A 47 1.60 -5.89 -6.70
CA LYS A 47 0.53 -5.54 -7.65
C LYS A 47 0.73 -4.14 -8.22
N ILE A 48 1.15 -3.18 -7.40
CA ILE A 48 1.44 -1.80 -7.84
C ILE A 48 2.58 -1.84 -8.88
N ALA A 49 3.69 -2.49 -8.55
CA ALA A 49 4.84 -2.64 -9.45
C ALA A 49 4.45 -3.33 -10.77
N TYR A 50 3.63 -4.37 -10.71
CA TYR A 50 3.11 -5.05 -11.90
C TYR A 50 2.33 -4.12 -12.82
N TYR A 51 1.41 -3.31 -12.28
CA TYR A 51 0.62 -2.38 -13.10
C TYR A 51 1.45 -1.25 -13.67
N LEU A 52 2.38 -0.69 -12.88
CA LEU A 52 3.31 0.33 -13.36
C LEU A 52 4.18 -0.20 -14.51
N ASN A 53 4.73 -1.41 -14.37
CA ASN A 53 5.50 -2.05 -15.44
C ASN A 53 4.66 -2.26 -16.70
N LYS A 54 3.40 -2.70 -16.55
CA LYS A 54 2.49 -2.82 -17.69
C LYS A 54 2.23 -1.50 -18.40
N MET A 55 2.04 -0.41 -17.65
CA MET A 55 1.82 0.92 -18.21
C MET A 55 3.05 1.37 -19.03
N VAL A 56 4.25 1.24 -18.46
CA VAL A 56 5.51 1.57 -19.16
C VAL A 56 5.66 0.75 -20.44
N LEU A 57 5.44 -0.56 -20.39
CA LEU A 57 5.53 -1.43 -21.57
C LEU A 57 4.48 -1.06 -22.63
N THR A 58 3.26 -0.70 -22.21
CA THR A 58 2.20 -0.27 -23.13
C THR A 58 2.56 1.04 -23.83
N GLU A 59 3.13 2.01 -23.09
CA GLU A 59 3.61 3.26 -23.65
C GLU A 59 4.78 3.06 -24.64
N MET A 60 5.65 2.09 -24.38
CA MET A 60 6.76 1.76 -25.28
C MET A 60 6.30 1.10 -26.59
N VAL A 61 5.24 0.29 -26.56
CA VAL A 61 4.68 -0.40 -27.75
C VAL A 61 3.78 0.53 -28.58
N ALA A 62 3.18 1.55 -27.95
CA ALA A 62 2.33 2.52 -28.63
C ALA A 62 3.10 3.63 -29.39
N ARG A 63 4.44 3.61 -29.34
CA ARG A 63 5.34 4.50 -30.08
C ARG A 63 5.97 3.77 -31.26
#